data_AF-A0A8J2H7K9-F1
#
_entry.id   AF-A0A8J2H7K9-F1
#
_cell.length_a   1.000
_cell.length_b   1.000
_cell.length_c   1.000
_cell.angle_alpha   90.00
_cell.angle_beta   90.00
_cell.angle_gamma   90.00
#
_symmetry.space_group_name_H-M   'P 1'
#
loop_
_entity.id
_entity.type
_entity.pdbx_description
1 polymer ?
#
loop_
_entity_poly.entity_id
_entity_poly.type
_entity_poly.pdbx_seq_one_letter_code
_entity_poly.pdbx_strand_id
1 'polypeptide(L)'
;MDIVSFIVLIVILAGIWFAYTRFKKKKNVTIKELSVQERIEKLRTAIKDPKVVLSSGQQNKIKTYKDLAVDIEKEYKGWDTNLAKMKDMCFDGCKFLDFHLAKVEPVGLKIADAMVIKLLGKLDSVKGEVIKVSIWEKDWYYTSINLTYFLALYVYIGTNNDLIEGCKKQILRILPSVGVGLTKPLMGLTLFKATVSRLCVTYLMPDKFKKDITSAKFTQVKEFMNLTHVEDDTVQDGYYDDGSMILNGFASYDRLESRLGFYEKAYRSMGLQSNIKDLAVTIFPKLTHPKVRWSPPGLFRNNNDRIARWWPSSDTEINLIPFIGLGVFKCPEFMFFVRVQRPGIHPNYPAIPELAAGCIQIRRIFLKDNNTYPKNLLNTNLKDEPGVLSKVGGSVCELKDKTGGNFYCSNVSSFIGCIDDLMFWKNSYKFIELFGDVTVTEAGVISATGFQACYKIDNNSNESFKFRYKDTRMKKCYTNPTGSTEFFDVPQKDRGGSKKTKFTWTMAEKWIDYKVALTADGMEFETSTSKKYKVKKITGDNEPYVVTCGSTTLLGSSSSRIPSEITHETIKYKRNAKTMMYEK
;
A
#
# COMPACT_ATOMS: atom_id res chain seq x y z
N MET A 1 -4.71 -65.63 18.19
CA MET A 1 -5.45 -64.46 18.71
C MET A 1 -6.77 -65.01 19.21
N ASP A 2 -6.97 -64.99 20.53
CA ASP A 2 -8.08 -65.69 21.18
C ASP A 2 -9.42 -65.01 20.84
N ILE A 3 -10.50 -65.78 20.73
CA ILE A 3 -11.84 -65.26 20.32
C ILE A 3 -12.27 -64.11 21.23
N VAL A 4 -11.91 -64.21 22.51
CA VAL A 4 -12.16 -63.18 23.53
C VAL A 4 -11.43 -61.87 23.19
N SER A 5 -10.17 -61.92 22.75
CA SER A 5 -9.40 -60.73 22.36
C SER A 5 -9.97 -60.04 21.12
N PHE A 6 -10.51 -60.82 20.17
CA PHE A 6 -11.15 -60.27 18.97
C PHE A 6 -12.47 -59.57 19.30
N ILE A 7 -13.29 -60.15 20.19
CA ILE A 7 -14.54 -59.55 20.67
C ILE A 7 -14.26 -58.24 21.44
N VAL A 8 -13.25 -58.23 22.31
CA VAL A 8 -12.86 -57.02 23.07
C VAL A 8 -12.42 -55.90 22.13
N LEU A 9 -11.65 -56.21 21.07
CA LEU A 9 -11.23 -55.23 20.08
C LEU A 9 -12.42 -54.61 19.33
N ILE A 10 -13.41 -55.43 18.95
CA ILE A 10 -14.64 -54.95 18.29
C ILE A 10 -15.43 -54.02 19.21
N VAL A 11 -15.56 -54.36 20.50
CA VAL A 11 -16.27 -53.53 21.48
C VAL A 11 -15.56 -52.19 21.69
N ILE A 12 -14.22 -52.17 21.75
CA ILE A 12 -13.43 -50.94 21.87
C ILE A 12 -13.60 -50.06 20.63
N LEU A 13 -13.50 -50.64 19.43
CA LEU A 13 -13.67 -49.90 18.17
C LEU A 13 -15.09 -49.35 18.00
N ALA A 14 -16.11 -50.12 18.40
CA ALA A 14 -17.49 -49.66 18.43
C ALA A 14 -17.69 -48.52 19.45
N GLY A 15 -17.06 -48.62 20.63
CA GLY A 15 -17.07 -47.57 21.64
C GLY A 15 -16.40 -46.27 21.17
N ILE A 16 -15.25 -46.36 20.50
CA ILE A 16 -14.55 -45.22 19.89
C ILE A 16 -15.39 -44.59 18.78
N TRP A 17 -16.00 -45.40 17.91
CA TRP A 17 -16.88 -44.89 16.86
C TRP A 17 -18.13 -44.21 17.42
N PHE A 18 -18.73 -44.77 18.47
CA PHE A 18 -19.88 -44.17 19.14
C PHE A 18 -19.50 -42.86 19.86
N ALA A 19 -18.34 -42.83 20.53
CA ALA A 19 -17.81 -41.61 21.14
C ALA A 19 -17.53 -40.54 20.07
N TYR A 20 -16.89 -40.89 18.95
CA TYR A 20 -16.58 -39.99 17.84
C TYR A 20 -17.85 -39.43 17.17
N THR A 21 -18.85 -40.26 16.88
CA THR A 21 -20.13 -39.81 16.30
C THR A 21 -20.96 -38.98 17.28
N ARG A 22 -20.91 -39.29 18.58
CA ARG A 22 -21.57 -38.48 19.62
C ARG A 22 -20.85 -37.15 19.87
N PHE A 23 -19.52 -37.11 19.81
CA PHE A 23 -18.74 -35.86 19.82
C PHE A 23 -19.02 -35.02 18.57
N LYS A 24 -19.12 -35.64 17.39
CA LYS A 24 -19.45 -34.95 16.14
C LYS A 24 -20.89 -34.44 16.14
N LYS A 25 -21.85 -35.17 16.71
CA LYS A 25 -23.24 -34.69 16.93
C LYS A 25 -23.34 -33.59 17.98
N LYS A 26 -22.52 -33.60 19.05
CA LYS A 26 -22.48 -32.52 20.07
C LYS A 26 -21.71 -31.28 19.65
N LYS A 27 -20.96 -31.33 18.54
CA LYS A 27 -20.34 -30.16 17.89
C LYS A 27 -21.12 -29.65 16.68
N ASN A 28 -22.42 -29.97 16.60
CA ASN A 28 -23.36 -29.05 15.99
C ASN A 28 -23.48 -27.86 16.96
N VAL A 29 -22.48 -26.97 16.92
CA VAL A 29 -22.70 -25.58 17.30
C VAL A 29 -23.78 -25.13 16.34
N THR A 30 -25.03 -25.16 16.78
CA THR A 30 -26.12 -24.51 16.08
C THR A 30 -25.71 -23.05 16.05
N ILE A 31 -25.08 -22.63 14.95
CA ILE A 31 -24.73 -21.23 14.73
C ILE A 31 -26.08 -20.54 14.77
N LYS A 32 -26.38 -19.85 15.88
CA LYS A 32 -27.62 -19.11 16.05
C LYS A 32 -27.75 -18.22 14.82
N GLU A 33 -28.79 -18.47 14.02
CA GLU A 33 -29.05 -17.63 12.86
C GLU A 33 -29.42 -16.24 13.38
N LEU A 34 -28.65 -15.22 12.97
CA LEU A 34 -28.88 -13.86 13.42
C LEU A 34 -30.18 -13.33 12.81
N SER A 35 -31.03 -12.76 13.66
CA SER A 35 -32.18 -11.97 13.25
C SER A 35 -31.74 -10.75 12.41
N VAL A 36 -32.68 -10.17 11.66
CA VAL A 36 -32.41 -8.96 10.85
C VAL A 36 -31.84 -7.83 11.70
N GLN A 37 -32.38 -7.62 12.92
CA GLN A 37 -31.90 -6.57 13.82
C GLN A 37 -30.48 -6.86 14.35
N GLU A 38 -30.18 -8.11 14.74
CA GLU A 38 -28.83 -8.50 15.16
C GLU A 38 -27.80 -8.29 14.02
N ARG A 39 -28.20 -8.54 12.77
CA ARG A 39 -27.38 -8.29 11.57
C ARG A 39 -27.12 -6.80 11.35
N ILE A 40 -28.16 -5.96 11.52
CA ILE A 40 -28.05 -4.50 11.42
C ILE A 40 -27.07 -3.97 12.48
N GLU A 41 -27.26 -4.35 13.75
CA GLU A 41 -26.41 -3.87 14.84
C GLU A 41 -24.95 -4.34 14.72
N LYS A 42 -24.75 -5.59 14.27
CA LYS A 42 -23.39 -6.11 14.01
C LYS A 42 -22.67 -5.27 12.95
N LEU A 43 -23.34 -4.91 11.86
CA LEU A 43 -22.72 -4.12 10.80
C LEU A 43 -22.53 -2.67 11.23
N ARG A 44 -23.53 -2.03 11.86
CA ARG A 44 -23.44 -0.68 12.45
C ARG A 44 -22.22 -0.55 13.36
N THR A 45 -22.07 -1.49 14.29
CA THR A 45 -20.94 -1.51 15.24
C THR A 45 -19.60 -1.62 14.50
N ALA A 46 -19.51 -2.47 13.47
CA ALA A 46 -18.28 -2.66 12.73
C ALA A 46 -17.87 -1.44 11.90
N ILE A 47 -18.82 -0.76 11.24
CA ILE A 47 -18.54 0.38 10.35
C ILE A 47 -18.31 1.70 11.11
N LYS A 48 -18.85 1.83 12.33
CA LYS A 48 -18.69 3.02 13.18
C LYS A 48 -17.21 3.41 13.29
N ASP A 49 -16.94 4.70 13.05
CA ASP A 49 -15.60 5.28 13.22
C ASP A 49 -15.67 6.47 14.17
N PRO A 50 -15.18 6.36 15.42
CA PRO A 50 -15.25 7.46 16.38
C PRO A 50 -14.38 8.66 16.00
N LYS A 51 -13.45 8.50 15.05
CA LYS A 51 -12.52 9.54 14.57
C LYS A 51 -13.05 10.31 13.36
N VAL A 52 -14.27 10.01 12.89
CA VAL A 52 -14.85 10.75 11.77
C VAL A 52 -14.99 12.24 12.10
N VAL A 53 -14.58 13.09 11.17
CA VAL A 53 -14.70 14.55 11.23
C VAL A 53 -15.30 15.07 9.94
N LEU A 54 -16.09 16.15 10.06
CA LEU A 54 -16.65 16.87 8.92
C LEU A 54 -15.70 17.98 8.48
N SER A 55 -15.62 18.21 7.16
CA SER A 55 -14.93 19.37 6.60
C SER A 55 -15.65 20.67 6.98
N SER A 56 -14.96 21.82 6.89
CA SER A 56 -15.59 23.12 7.16
C SER A 56 -16.84 23.36 6.30
N GLY A 57 -16.82 22.92 5.04
CA GLY A 57 -17.98 23.00 4.14
C GLY A 57 -19.15 22.14 4.62
N GLN A 58 -18.89 20.90 5.05
CA GLN A 58 -19.93 20.01 5.59
C GLN A 58 -20.50 20.52 6.91
N GLN A 59 -19.65 21.06 7.80
CA GLN A 59 -20.10 21.70 9.04
C GLN A 59 -20.98 22.93 8.75
N ASN A 60 -20.64 23.72 7.74
CA ASN A 60 -21.44 24.86 7.33
C ASN A 60 -22.82 24.41 6.86
N LYS A 61 -22.91 23.35 6.03
CA LYS A 61 -24.19 22.79 5.56
C LYS A 61 -25.12 22.43 6.72
N ILE A 62 -24.60 21.76 7.75
CA ILE A 62 -25.36 21.44 8.99
C ILE A 62 -25.91 22.70 9.67
N LYS A 63 -25.16 23.79 9.69
CA LYS A 63 -25.55 25.04 10.36
C LYS A 63 -26.52 25.87 9.55
N THR A 64 -26.39 25.87 8.22
CA THR A 64 -27.06 26.85 7.36
C THR A 64 -28.26 26.31 6.61
N TYR A 65 -28.35 24.99 6.41
CA TYR A 65 -29.50 24.43 5.67
C TYR A 65 -30.76 24.52 6.51
N LYS A 66 -31.78 25.17 5.95
CA LYS A 66 -33.09 25.39 6.59
C LYS A 66 -34.20 24.73 5.79
N ASP A 67 -34.15 24.88 4.47
CA ASP A 67 -35.04 24.19 3.55
C ASP A 67 -34.20 23.17 2.78
N LEU A 68 -34.18 21.93 3.28
CA LEU A 68 -33.34 20.87 2.72
C LEU A 68 -33.60 20.62 1.23
N ALA A 69 -34.84 20.77 0.77
CA ALA A 69 -35.16 20.56 -0.63
C ALA A 69 -34.54 21.63 -1.52
N VAL A 70 -34.65 22.90 -1.12
CA VAL A 70 -34.10 24.05 -1.85
C VAL A 70 -32.57 24.11 -1.73
N ASP A 71 -32.04 23.92 -0.53
CA ASP A 71 -30.62 24.04 -0.25
C ASP A 71 -29.79 22.96 -0.97
N ILE A 72 -30.30 21.73 -1.05
CA ILE A 72 -29.67 20.64 -1.81
C ILE A 72 -29.71 20.94 -3.32
N GLU A 73 -30.83 21.40 -3.87
CA GLU A 73 -30.90 21.76 -5.30
C GLU A 73 -29.94 22.89 -5.65
N LYS A 74 -29.78 23.86 -4.74
CA LYS A 74 -28.86 24.97 -4.93
C LYS A 74 -27.40 24.52 -4.88
N GLU A 75 -27.01 23.76 -3.86
CA GLU A 75 -25.62 23.30 -3.65
C GLU A 75 -25.16 22.35 -4.76
N TYR A 76 -26.01 21.38 -5.10
CA TYR A 76 -25.70 20.34 -6.07
C TYR A 76 -26.44 20.59 -7.38
N LYS A 77 -26.58 21.85 -7.79
CA LYS A 77 -27.27 22.21 -9.03
C LYS A 77 -26.78 21.35 -10.22
N GLY A 78 -27.73 20.68 -10.87
CA GLY A 78 -27.47 19.74 -11.97
C GLY A 78 -27.12 18.32 -11.51
N TRP A 79 -27.30 17.95 -10.24
CA TRP A 79 -27.05 16.59 -9.75
C TRP A 79 -27.83 15.52 -10.50
N ASP A 80 -28.95 15.86 -11.15
CA ASP A 80 -29.85 14.95 -11.84
C ASP A 80 -29.44 14.66 -13.29
N THR A 81 -28.48 15.41 -13.82
CA THR A 81 -27.96 15.30 -15.19
C THR A 81 -26.43 15.20 -15.24
N ASN A 82 -25.73 15.75 -14.24
CA ASN A 82 -24.28 15.78 -14.16
C ASN A 82 -23.76 14.75 -13.15
N LEU A 83 -22.91 13.85 -13.62
CA LEU A 83 -22.39 12.74 -12.80
C LEU A 83 -21.45 13.20 -11.68
N ALA A 84 -20.67 14.26 -11.90
CA ALA A 84 -19.76 14.80 -10.88
C ALA A 84 -20.54 15.39 -9.71
N LYS A 85 -21.64 16.11 -9.99
CA LYS A 85 -22.53 16.65 -8.95
C LYS A 85 -23.25 15.56 -8.16
N MET A 86 -23.73 14.51 -8.83
CA MET A 86 -24.29 13.33 -8.16
C MET A 86 -23.25 12.66 -7.23
N LYS A 87 -22.02 12.50 -7.72
CA LYS A 87 -20.90 11.94 -6.95
C LYS A 87 -20.60 12.76 -5.70
N ASP A 88 -20.52 14.08 -5.82
CA ASP A 88 -20.25 14.99 -4.70
C ASP A 88 -21.36 14.89 -3.64
N MET A 89 -22.63 14.87 -4.08
CA MET A 89 -23.78 14.66 -3.20
C MET A 89 -23.71 13.32 -2.46
N CYS A 90 -23.36 12.21 -3.15
CA CYS A 90 -23.21 10.91 -2.52
C CYS A 90 -22.08 10.90 -1.48
N PHE A 91 -20.96 11.56 -1.75
CA PHE A 91 -19.85 11.63 -0.79
C PHE A 91 -20.19 12.42 0.46
N ASP A 92 -20.85 13.57 0.32
CA ASP A 92 -21.32 14.35 1.46
C ASP A 92 -22.39 13.58 2.24
N GLY A 93 -23.34 12.94 1.56
CA GLY A 93 -24.33 12.05 2.18
C GLY A 93 -23.70 10.94 3.02
N CYS A 94 -22.69 10.24 2.49
CA CYS A 94 -21.94 9.24 3.26
C CYS A 94 -21.30 9.84 4.51
N LYS A 95 -20.71 11.04 4.39
CA LYS A 95 -20.04 11.71 5.52
C LYS A 95 -21.03 12.14 6.60
N PHE A 96 -22.21 12.62 6.22
CA PHE A 96 -23.25 12.94 7.20
C PHE A 96 -23.75 11.69 7.93
N LEU A 97 -23.93 10.56 7.22
CA LEU A 97 -24.31 9.29 7.85
C LEU A 97 -23.22 8.75 8.78
N ASP A 98 -21.96 8.74 8.36
CA ASP A 98 -20.83 8.31 9.19
C ASP A 98 -20.74 9.17 10.47
N PHE A 99 -20.88 10.49 10.32
CA PHE A 99 -20.85 11.43 11.45
C PHE A 99 -22.04 11.24 12.39
N HIS A 100 -23.25 11.02 11.86
CA HIS A 100 -24.43 10.69 12.64
C HIS A 100 -24.22 9.39 13.45
N LEU A 101 -23.73 8.32 12.81
CA LEU A 101 -23.47 7.05 13.49
C LEU A 101 -22.43 7.18 14.62
N ALA A 102 -21.44 8.05 14.44
CA ALA A 102 -20.36 8.25 15.40
C ALA A 102 -20.73 9.19 16.56
N LYS A 103 -21.46 10.28 16.27
CA LYS A 103 -21.68 11.41 17.18
C LYS A 103 -23.14 11.71 17.49
N VAL A 104 -24.08 10.97 16.89
CA VAL A 104 -25.54 11.17 17.04
C VAL A 104 -25.95 12.58 16.63
N GLU A 105 -25.53 13.00 15.43
CA GLU A 105 -25.85 14.34 14.86
C GLU A 105 -27.14 14.28 14.02
N PRO A 106 -28.30 14.75 14.54
CA PRO A 106 -29.59 14.57 13.87
C PRO A 106 -29.75 15.42 12.60
N VAL A 107 -29.10 16.57 12.48
CA VAL A 107 -29.26 17.44 11.30
C VAL A 107 -28.59 16.82 10.08
N GLY A 108 -27.40 16.23 10.27
CA GLY A 108 -26.71 15.49 9.22
C GLY A 108 -27.55 14.35 8.66
N LEU A 109 -28.23 13.59 9.53
CA LEU A 109 -29.14 12.52 9.09
C LEU A 109 -30.28 13.07 8.22
N LYS A 110 -30.94 14.16 8.64
CA LYS A 110 -32.01 14.78 7.85
C LYS A 110 -31.53 15.26 6.47
N ILE A 111 -30.32 15.83 6.40
CA ILE A 111 -29.71 16.20 5.12
C ILE A 111 -29.52 14.96 4.23
N ALA A 112 -29.01 13.86 4.79
CA ALA A 112 -28.85 12.61 4.06
C ALA A 112 -30.20 12.02 3.60
N ASP A 113 -31.25 12.07 4.43
CA ASP A 113 -32.61 11.64 4.04
C ASP A 113 -33.08 12.39 2.78
N ALA A 114 -32.94 13.72 2.77
CA ALA A 114 -33.35 14.55 1.65
C ALA A 114 -32.55 14.26 0.35
N MET A 115 -31.25 13.96 0.48
CA MET A 115 -30.44 13.50 -0.66
C MET A 115 -30.91 12.15 -1.19
N VAL A 116 -31.21 11.20 -0.29
CA VAL A 116 -31.72 9.87 -0.66
C VAL A 116 -33.07 9.97 -1.36
N ILE A 117 -34.00 10.79 -0.87
CA ILE A 117 -35.31 11.03 -1.51
C ILE A 117 -35.14 11.43 -2.98
N LYS A 118 -34.27 12.42 -3.26
CA LYS A 118 -34.00 12.90 -4.62
C LYS A 118 -33.42 11.79 -5.51
N LEU A 119 -32.40 11.09 -5.01
CA LEU A 119 -31.74 10.00 -5.74
C LEU A 119 -32.71 8.85 -6.05
N LEU A 120 -33.52 8.43 -5.08
CA LEU A 120 -34.52 7.38 -5.28
C LEU A 120 -35.57 7.82 -6.29
N GLY A 121 -36.10 9.05 -6.19
CA GLY A 121 -37.05 9.59 -7.17
C GLY A 121 -36.51 9.57 -8.60
N LYS A 122 -35.23 9.92 -8.79
CA LYS A 122 -34.59 9.83 -10.11
C LYS A 122 -34.45 8.38 -10.59
N LEU A 123 -34.07 7.45 -9.71
CA LEU A 123 -33.91 6.01 -10.06
C LEU A 123 -35.24 5.30 -10.34
N ASP A 124 -36.33 5.71 -9.67
CA ASP A 124 -37.67 5.17 -9.90
C ASP A 124 -38.27 5.63 -11.23
N SER A 125 -37.77 6.72 -11.83
CA SER A 125 -38.17 7.13 -13.19
C SER A 125 -37.74 6.12 -14.28
N VAL A 126 -36.75 5.28 -13.99
CA VAL A 126 -36.33 4.21 -14.90
C VAL A 126 -37.21 2.99 -14.68
N LYS A 127 -37.82 2.47 -15.75
CA LYS A 127 -38.65 1.25 -15.70
C LYS A 127 -37.78 -0.01 -15.74
N GLY A 128 -38.30 -1.09 -15.14
CA GLY A 128 -37.72 -2.44 -15.22
C GLY A 128 -36.97 -2.90 -13.95
N GLU A 129 -36.77 -4.21 -13.85
CA GLU A 129 -36.16 -4.89 -12.69
C GLU A 129 -34.65 -4.66 -12.58
N VAL A 130 -33.99 -4.28 -13.67
CA VAL A 130 -32.54 -4.04 -13.71
C VAL A 130 -32.27 -2.74 -14.44
N ILE A 131 -31.45 -1.88 -13.85
CA ILE A 131 -30.96 -0.67 -14.52
C ILE A 131 -29.78 -1.09 -15.39
N LYS A 132 -29.90 -0.91 -16.71
CA LYS A 132 -28.91 -1.37 -17.69
C LYS A 132 -27.82 -0.35 -18.00
N VAL A 133 -28.11 0.93 -17.80
CA VAL A 133 -27.18 2.04 -18.08
C VAL A 133 -27.28 3.09 -16.99
N SER A 134 -26.21 3.84 -16.79
CA SER A 134 -26.23 4.97 -15.85
C SER A 134 -27.15 6.06 -16.38
N ILE A 135 -27.96 6.63 -15.48
CA ILE A 135 -29.03 7.59 -15.82
C ILE A 135 -28.55 9.03 -15.82
N TRP A 136 -27.32 9.27 -15.36
CA TRP A 136 -26.67 10.58 -15.34
C TRP A 136 -25.82 10.77 -16.61
N GLU A 137 -24.85 9.88 -16.86
CA GLU A 137 -23.96 9.93 -18.02
C GLU A 137 -23.41 8.52 -18.34
N LYS A 138 -22.62 8.37 -19.41
CA LYS A 138 -22.07 7.07 -19.86
C LYS A 138 -21.16 6.36 -18.84
N ASP A 139 -20.64 7.07 -17.86
CA ASP A 139 -19.77 6.48 -16.84
C ASP A 139 -20.59 5.72 -15.78
N TRP A 140 -20.33 4.41 -15.70
CA TRP A 140 -21.01 3.44 -14.86
C TRP A 140 -20.44 3.37 -13.45
N TYR A 141 -19.19 3.82 -13.26
CA TYR A 141 -18.43 3.61 -12.03
C TYR A 141 -19.11 4.29 -10.84
N TYR A 142 -19.44 5.58 -10.97
CA TYR A 142 -20.02 6.32 -9.85
C TYR A 142 -21.41 5.81 -9.47
N THR A 143 -22.22 5.41 -10.44
CA THR A 143 -23.53 4.81 -10.20
C THR A 143 -23.41 3.43 -9.52
N SER A 144 -22.49 2.58 -9.99
CA SER A 144 -22.34 1.21 -9.47
C SER A 144 -21.58 1.13 -8.15
N ILE A 145 -20.74 2.13 -7.84
CA ILE A 145 -19.82 2.11 -6.70
C ILE A 145 -20.15 3.19 -5.66
N ASN A 146 -20.23 4.46 -6.06
CA ASN A 146 -20.39 5.58 -5.11
C ASN A 146 -21.83 5.71 -4.63
N LEU A 147 -22.79 5.66 -5.55
CA LEU A 147 -24.20 5.73 -5.21
C LEU A 147 -24.62 4.51 -4.39
N THR A 148 -24.28 3.30 -4.83
CA THR A 148 -24.61 2.07 -4.09
C THR A 148 -23.94 2.03 -2.71
N TYR A 149 -22.76 2.63 -2.54
CA TYR A 149 -22.15 2.81 -1.23
C TYR A 149 -22.99 3.71 -0.31
N PHE A 150 -23.41 4.86 -0.81
CA PHE A 150 -24.26 5.78 -0.03
C PHE A 150 -25.58 5.13 0.37
N LEU A 151 -26.26 4.50 -0.58
CA LEU A 151 -27.52 3.78 -0.31
C LEU A 151 -27.29 2.60 0.66
N ALA A 152 -26.17 1.89 0.57
CA ALA A 152 -25.85 0.78 1.47
C ALA A 152 -25.58 1.27 2.89
N LEU A 153 -24.89 2.41 3.06
CA LEU A 153 -24.77 3.05 4.37
C LEU A 153 -26.14 3.43 4.93
N TYR A 154 -27.01 4.02 4.09
CA TYR A 154 -28.33 4.46 4.49
C TYR A 154 -29.21 3.29 4.99
N VAL A 155 -29.16 2.12 4.34
CA VAL A 155 -29.89 0.91 4.79
C VAL A 155 -29.61 0.57 6.25
N TYR A 156 -28.39 0.83 6.73
CA TYR A 156 -28.01 0.55 8.11
C TYR A 156 -28.14 1.76 9.01
N ILE A 157 -27.89 2.99 8.57
CA ILE A 157 -27.84 4.16 9.47
C ILE A 157 -29.16 4.93 9.49
N GLY A 158 -29.91 4.90 8.38
CA GLY A 158 -31.18 5.59 8.23
C GLY A 158 -32.25 5.11 9.22
N THR A 159 -33.22 5.98 9.45
CA THR A 159 -34.36 5.72 10.35
C THR A 159 -35.70 5.68 9.64
N ASN A 160 -35.77 6.07 8.35
CA ASN A 160 -36.99 6.04 7.56
C ASN A 160 -37.10 4.71 6.79
N ASN A 161 -38.10 3.89 7.15
CA ASN A 161 -38.31 2.56 6.57
C ASN A 161 -38.57 2.58 5.06
N ASP A 162 -39.33 3.56 4.54
CA ASP A 162 -39.62 3.65 3.11
C ASP A 162 -38.36 3.95 2.30
N LEU A 163 -37.52 4.85 2.82
CA LEU A 163 -36.22 5.17 2.21
C LEU A 163 -35.26 3.98 2.30
N ILE A 164 -35.26 3.23 3.41
CA ILE A 164 -34.47 2.01 3.56
C ILE A 164 -34.87 0.96 2.51
N GLU A 165 -36.16 0.68 2.35
CA GLU A 165 -36.65 -0.28 1.35
C GLU A 165 -36.38 0.22 -0.08
N GLY A 166 -36.55 1.52 -0.34
CA GLY A 166 -36.15 2.15 -1.60
C GLY A 166 -34.67 1.94 -1.91
N CYS A 167 -33.78 2.16 -0.94
CA CYS A 167 -32.34 1.92 -1.09
C CYS A 167 -32.03 0.45 -1.41
N LYS A 168 -32.63 -0.49 -0.68
CA LYS A 168 -32.46 -1.94 -0.93
C LYS A 168 -32.89 -2.30 -2.35
N LYS A 169 -34.07 -1.85 -2.77
CA LYS A 169 -34.60 -2.05 -4.13
C LYS A 169 -33.63 -1.53 -5.16
N GLN A 170 -33.21 -0.27 -5.08
CA GLN A 170 -32.35 0.33 -6.10
C GLN A 170 -30.96 -0.30 -6.17
N ILE A 171 -30.35 -0.66 -5.04
CA ILE A 171 -29.07 -1.37 -5.04
C ILE A 171 -29.17 -2.69 -5.80
N LEU A 172 -30.24 -3.47 -5.58
CA LEU A 172 -30.44 -4.73 -6.30
C LEU A 172 -30.76 -4.52 -7.79
N ARG A 173 -31.36 -3.39 -8.19
CA ARG A 173 -31.57 -3.05 -9.61
C ARG A 173 -30.29 -2.61 -10.30
N ILE A 174 -29.41 -1.88 -9.61
CA ILE A 174 -28.11 -1.41 -10.13
C ILE A 174 -27.10 -2.57 -10.19
N LEU A 175 -27.09 -3.41 -9.14
CA LEU A 175 -26.19 -4.54 -8.96
C LEU A 175 -27.01 -5.84 -8.92
N PRO A 176 -27.50 -6.36 -10.05
CA PRO A 176 -28.46 -7.49 -10.10
C PRO A 176 -27.89 -8.82 -9.61
N SER A 177 -26.57 -9.00 -9.67
CA SER A 177 -25.86 -10.18 -9.18
C SER A 177 -24.41 -9.83 -8.82
N VAL A 178 -23.74 -10.72 -8.08
CA VAL A 178 -22.32 -10.57 -7.77
C VAL A 178 -21.51 -10.53 -9.07
N GLY A 179 -20.72 -9.46 -9.22
CA GLY A 179 -19.86 -9.24 -10.39
C GLY A 179 -20.53 -8.60 -11.60
N VAL A 180 -21.77 -8.13 -11.47
CA VAL A 180 -22.46 -7.38 -12.52
C VAL A 180 -22.96 -6.05 -11.96
N GLY A 181 -22.60 -4.95 -12.61
CA GLY A 181 -23.13 -3.61 -12.32
C GLY A 181 -23.58 -2.94 -13.60
N LEU A 182 -24.83 -2.47 -13.65
CA LEU A 182 -25.44 -1.89 -14.85
C LEU A 182 -25.23 -2.78 -16.10
N THR A 183 -25.46 -4.08 -15.98
CA THR A 183 -25.19 -5.11 -17.01
C THR A 183 -23.74 -5.26 -17.48
N LYS A 184 -22.78 -4.58 -16.86
CA LYS A 184 -21.35 -4.70 -17.15
C LYS A 184 -20.65 -5.67 -16.18
N PRO A 185 -19.76 -6.55 -16.66
CA PRO A 185 -18.94 -7.37 -15.79
C PRO A 185 -17.93 -6.51 -15.02
N LEU A 186 -17.75 -6.81 -13.74
CA LEU A 186 -16.82 -6.12 -12.84
C LEU A 186 -15.62 -6.99 -12.51
N MET A 187 -14.46 -6.37 -12.25
CA MET A 187 -13.23 -7.07 -11.87
C MET A 187 -12.47 -6.34 -10.76
N GLY A 188 -11.59 -7.06 -10.04
CA GLY A 188 -10.68 -6.50 -9.04
C GLY A 188 -11.38 -5.58 -8.02
N LEU A 189 -10.96 -4.32 -7.95
CA LEU A 189 -11.50 -3.34 -6.99
C LEU A 189 -12.96 -2.96 -7.19
N THR A 190 -13.39 -2.85 -8.44
CA THR A 190 -14.78 -2.51 -8.73
C THR A 190 -15.69 -3.68 -8.41
N LEU A 191 -15.25 -4.91 -8.70
CA LEU A 191 -15.93 -6.14 -8.28
C LEU A 191 -16.10 -6.20 -6.76
N PHE A 192 -15.02 -6.01 -5.99
CA PHE A 192 -15.08 -6.04 -4.52
C PHE A 192 -16.07 -5.01 -3.96
N LYS A 193 -15.93 -3.74 -4.34
CA LYS A 193 -16.77 -2.66 -3.81
C LYS A 193 -18.24 -2.84 -4.14
N ALA A 194 -18.57 -3.13 -5.39
CA ALA A 194 -19.95 -3.40 -5.80
C ALA A 194 -20.52 -4.61 -5.05
N THR A 195 -19.74 -5.69 -4.97
CA THR A 195 -20.17 -6.91 -4.27
C THR A 195 -20.50 -6.62 -2.81
N VAL A 196 -19.65 -5.88 -2.09
CA VAL A 196 -19.94 -5.53 -0.69
C VAL A 196 -21.19 -4.66 -0.56
N SER A 197 -21.40 -3.65 -1.41
CA SER A 197 -22.63 -2.85 -1.38
C SER A 197 -23.88 -3.70 -1.60
N ARG A 198 -23.83 -4.67 -2.52
CA ARG A 198 -24.91 -5.64 -2.73
C ARG A 198 -25.10 -6.56 -1.53
N LEU A 199 -24.01 -7.10 -0.97
CA LEU A 199 -24.05 -7.99 0.19
C LEU A 199 -24.60 -7.28 1.42
N CYS A 200 -24.35 -5.99 1.61
CA CYS A 200 -24.99 -5.21 2.67
C CYS A 200 -26.53 -5.30 2.59
N VAL A 201 -27.12 -5.34 1.40
CA VAL A 201 -28.57 -5.53 1.24
C VAL A 201 -28.96 -6.99 1.40
N THR A 202 -28.27 -7.90 0.69
CA THR A 202 -28.67 -9.31 0.69
C THR A 202 -28.39 -10.00 2.01
N TYR A 203 -27.47 -9.50 2.85
CA TYR A 203 -27.22 -9.99 4.20
C TYR A 203 -28.45 -9.95 5.10
N LEU A 204 -29.40 -9.05 4.84
CA LEU A 204 -30.70 -8.96 5.51
C LEU A 204 -31.76 -9.92 4.91
N MET A 205 -31.39 -10.69 3.88
CA MET A 205 -32.23 -11.65 3.13
C MET A 205 -31.47 -12.99 2.99
N PRO A 206 -31.54 -13.90 4.00
CA PRO A 206 -30.64 -15.06 4.12
C PRO A 206 -30.44 -15.89 2.84
N ASP A 207 -31.52 -16.18 2.11
CA ASP A 207 -31.45 -16.97 0.86
C ASP A 207 -30.67 -16.25 -0.25
N LYS A 208 -30.89 -14.94 -0.42
CA LYS A 208 -30.16 -14.14 -1.41
C LYS A 208 -28.70 -13.98 -1.01
N PHE A 209 -28.42 -13.77 0.28
CA PHE A 209 -27.04 -13.72 0.79
C PHE A 209 -26.29 -15.01 0.47
N LYS A 210 -26.90 -16.16 0.81
CA LYS A 210 -26.33 -17.48 0.55
C LYS A 210 -26.05 -17.67 -0.95
N LYS A 211 -27.01 -17.35 -1.82
CA LYS A 211 -26.85 -17.41 -3.28
C LYS A 211 -25.68 -16.54 -3.78
N ASP A 212 -25.55 -15.32 -3.25
CA ASP A 212 -24.50 -14.40 -3.66
C ASP A 212 -23.10 -14.92 -3.25
N ILE A 213 -22.94 -15.38 -2.01
CA ILE A 213 -21.62 -15.85 -1.51
C ILE A 213 -21.21 -17.24 -2.04
N THR A 214 -22.14 -18.00 -2.61
CA THR A 214 -21.83 -19.27 -3.30
C THR A 214 -21.63 -19.11 -4.81
N SER A 215 -21.72 -17.89 -5.35
CA SER A 215 -21.55 -17.64 -6.78
C SER A 215 -20.08 -17.75 -7.21
N ALA A 216 -19.83 -18.19 -8.45
CA ALA A 216 -18.47 -18.30 -9.00
C ALA A 216 -17.71 -16.96 -8.99
N LYS A 217 -18.43 -15.84 -9.20
CA LYS A 217 -17.84 -14.49 -9.14
C LYS A 217 -17.47 -14.07 -7.73
N PHE A 218 -18.13 -14.59 -6.70
CA PHE A 218 -17.75 -14.33 -5.32
C PHE A 218 -16.40 -14.98 -4.97
N THR A 219 -16.05 -16.12 -5.57
CA THR A 219 -14.72 -16.73 -5.41
C THR A 219 -13.60 -15.74 -5.76
N GLN A 220 -13.75 -14.97 -6.84
CA GLN A 220 -12.79 -13.93 -7.21
C GLN A 220 -12.67 -12.82 -6.14
N VAL A 221 -13.78 -12.48 -5.46
CA VAL A 221 -13.76 -11.53 -4.33
C VAL A 221 -13.03 -12.13 -3.13
N LYS A 222 -13.27 -13.42 -2.84
CA LYS A 222 -12.61 -14.13 -1.74
C LYS A 222 -11.09 -14.18 -1.97
N GLU A 223 -10.65 -14.56 -3.16
CA GLU A 223 -9.23 -14.55 -3.56
C GLU A 223 -8.65 -13.13 -3.49
N PHE A 224 -9.42 -12.14 -3.95
CA PHE A 224 -8.98 -10.75 -3.89
C PHE A 224 -8.75 -10.24 -2.45
N MET A 225 -9.57 -10.68 -1.49
CA MET A 225 -9.52 -10.28 -0.08
C MET A 225 -8.64 -11.17 0.81
N ASN A 226 -8.11 -12.27 0.27
CA ASN A 226 -7.19 -13.16 0.97
C ASN A 226 -5.91 -13.24 0.18
N LEU A 227 -4.97 -12.36 0.50
CA LEU A 227 -3.64 -12.38 -0.10
C LEU A 227 -2.96 -13.71 0.21
N THR A 228 -2.34 -14.31 -0.80
CA THR A 228 -1.57 -15.54 -0.65
C THR A 228 -0.28 -15.26 0.10
N HIS A 229 0.04 -16.11 1.09
CA HIS A 229 1.34 -16.13 1.73
C HIS A 229 2.33 -16.85 0.83
N VAL A 230 3.50 -16.25 0.61
CA VAL A 230 4.61 -16.88 -0.09
C VAL A 230 5.65 -17.29 0.95
N GLU A 231 5.87 -18.59 1.07
CA GLU A 231 6.72 -19.20 2.12
C GLU A 231 8.20 -19.34 1.69
N ASP A 232 8.53 -18.97 0.45
CA ASP A 232 9.87 -19.03 -0.11
C ASP A 232 10.33 -17.68 -0.67
N ASP A 233 11.54 -17.65 -1.25
CA ASP A 233 12.14 -16.43 -1.81
C ASP A 233 11.87 -16.29 -3.32
N THR A 234 10.86 -16.97 -3.87
CA THR A 234 10.46 -16.83 -5.27
C THR A 234 9.67 -15.55 -5.45
N VAL A 235 10.03 -14.73 -6.45
CA VAL A 235 9.30 -13.51 -6.76
C VAL A 235 7.97 -13.83 -7.44
N GLN A 236 6.89 -13.74 -6.66
CA GLN A 236 5.50 -13.92 -7.12
C GLN A 236 4.52 -13.03 -6.36
N ASP A 237 3.30 -12.91 -6.88
CA ASP A 237 2.23 -12.14 -6.26
C ASP A 237 1.82 -12.71 -4.90
N GLY A 238 1.82 -11.86 -3.88
CA GLY A 238 1.53 -12.29 -2.51
C GLY A 238 2.23 -11.42 -1.48
N TYR A 239 2.14 -11.84 -0.22
CA TYR A 239 2.89 -11.26 0.88
C TYR A 239 3.91 -12.27 1.43
N TYR A 240 4.96 -11.76 2.07
CA TYR A 240 6.06 -12.57 2.60
C TYR A 240 6.32 -12.24 4.08
N ASP A 241 7.07 -13.10 4.77
CA ASP A 241 7.37 -13.00 6.21
C ASP A 241 8.02 -11.67 6.64
N ASP A 242 8.90 -11.08 5.81
CA ASP A 242 9.53 -9.79 6.10
C ASP A 242 8.58 -8.59 5.99
N GLY A 243 7.34 -8.82 5.56
CA GLY A 243 6.34 -7.81 5.28
C GLY A 243 6.35 -7.31 3.84
N SER A 244 7.17 -7.88 2.96
CA SER A 244 7.12 -7.60 1.52
C SER A 244 5.75 -7.92 0.95
N MET A 245 5.36 -7.15 -0.06
CA MET A 245 4.19 -7.46 -0.86
C MET A 245 4.46 -7.18 -2.33
N ILE A 246 4.19 -8.16 -3.18
CA ILE A 246 4.39 -8.10 -4.62
C ILE A 246 3.02 -8.23 -5.29
N LEU A 247 2.75 -7.33 -6.24
CA LEU A 247 1.53 -7.27 -7.03
C LEU A 247 1.90 -7.07 -8.49
N ASN A 248 1.51 -8.02 -9.34
CA ASN A 248 1.91 -8.14 -10.74
C ASN A 248 3.43 -7.95 -10.94
N GLY A 249 4.26 -8.53 -10.07
CA GLY A 249 5.74 -8.40 -10.13
C GLY A 249 6.33 -7.07 -9.61
N PHE A 250 5.48 -6.15 -9.13
CA PHE A 250 5.88 -4.87 -8.56
C PHE A 250 5.72 -4.85 -7.03
N ALA A 251 6.71 -4.35 -6.29
CA ALA A 251 6.56 -4.17 -4.84
C ALA A 251 5.68 -2.94 -4.53
N SER A 252 4.49 -3.18 -3.97
CA SER A 252 3.51 -2.14 -3.63
C SER A 252 2.56 -2.59 -2.55
N TYR A 253 2.11 -1.65 -1.72
CA TYR A 253 1.12 -1.81 -0.66
C TYR A 253 -0.29 -1.33 -1.03
N ASP A 254 -0.56 -1.02 -2.31
CA ASP A 254 -1.87 -0.54 -2.78
C ASP A 254 -3.02 -1.46 -2.37
N ARG A 255 -2.86 -2.79 -2.51
CA ARG A 255 -3.94 -3.73 -2.18
C ARG A 255 -4.31 -3.70 -0.70
N LEU A 256 -3.37 -3.41 0.21
CA LEU A 256 -3.69 -3.24 1.63
C LEU A 256 -4.39 -1.90 1.87
N GLU A 257 -3.84 -0.81 1.34
CA GLU A 257 -4.34 0.53 1.64
C GLU A 257 -5.73 0.81 1.03
N SER A 258 -5.96 0.35 -0.20
CA SER A 258 -7.16 0.66 -0.99
C SER A 258 -8.44 -0.02 -0.50
N ARG A 259 -8.34 -1.00 0.41
CA ARG A 259 -9.49 -1.81 0.87
C ARG A 259 -9.96 -1.49 2.26
N LEU A 260 -9.11 -0.87 3.07
CA LEU A 260 -9.47 -0.47 4.42
C LEU A 260 -10.59 0.56 4.44
N GLY A 261 -11.35 0.56 5.53
CA GLY A 261 -12.51 1.44 5.72
C GLY A 261 -13.82 0.64 5.65
N PHE A 262 -14.88 1.28 5.18
CA PHE A 262 -16.23 0.71 5.16
C PHE A 262 -16.29 -0.70 4.54
N TYR A 263 -15.75 -0.88 3.32
CA TYR A 263 -15.95 -2.11 2.57
C TYR A 263 -15.35 -3.34 3.26
N GLU A 264 -14.12 -3.23 3.79
CA GLU A 264 -13.48 -4.33 4.53
C GLU A 264 -14.15 -4.59 5.88
N LYS A 265 -14.52 -3.52 6.61
CA LYS A 265 -15.26 -3.63 7.88
C LYS A 265 -16.60 -4.35 7.70
N ALA A 266 -17.37 -3.95 6.68
CA ALA A 266 -18.64 -4.56 6.33
C ALA A 266 -18.44 -6.04 5.94
N TYR A 267 -17.47 -6.32 5.05
CA TYR A 267 -17.14 -7.68 4.61
C TYR A 267 -16.85 -8.62 5.77
N ARG A 268 -15.96 -8.24 6.70
CA ARG A 268 -15.65 -9.05 7.89
C ARG A 268 -16.81 -9.16 8.86
N SER A 269 -17.61 -8.09 9.03
CA SER A 269 -18.77 -8.12 9.93
C SER A 269 -19.83 -9.15 9.48
N MET A 270 -19.92 -9.41 8.17
CA MET A 270 -20.76 -10.46 7.59
C MET A 270 -20.20 -11.88 7.78
N GLY A 271 -19.05 -12.04 8.46
CA GLY A 271 -18.41 -13.33 8.73
C GLY A 271 -17.52 -13.84 7.59
N LEU A 272 -17.20 -12.98 6.61
CA LEU A 272 -16.38 -13.34 5.46
C LEU A 272 -14.90 -13.15 5.78
N GLN A 273 -14.07 -14.14 5.43
CA GLN A 273 -12.65 -14.18 5.77
C GLN A 273 -11.82 -13.23 4.90
N SER A 274 -10.94 -12.46 5.54
CA SER A 274 -10.00 -11.52 4.90
C SER A 274 -8.78 -11.38 5.80
N ASN A 275 -7.58 -11.38 5.21
CA ASN A 275 -6.32 -11.10 5.92
C ASN A 275 -5.80 -9.67 5.72
N ILE A 276 -6.50 -8.84 4.92
CA ILE A 276 -6.02 -7.50 4.53
C ILE A 276 -5.74 -6.58 5.73
N LYS A 277 -6.70 -6.43 6.67
CA LYS A 277 -6.51 -5.54 7.82
C LYS A 277 -5.45 -6.07 8.78
N ASP A 278 -5.36 -7.38 8.95
CA ASP A 278 -4.43 -8.00 9.89
C ASP A 278 -2.98 -7.83 9.38
N LEU A 279 -2.78 -7.97 8.05
CA LEU A 279 -1.53 -7.62 7.38
C LEU A 279 -1.23 -6.11 7.46
N ALA A 280 -2.22 -5.25 7.20
CA ALA A 280 -2.05 -3.80 7.25
C ALA A 280 -1.60 -3.30 8.63
N VAL A 281 -2.19 -3.83 9.71
CA VAL A 281 -1.81 -3.49 11.09
C VAL A 281 -0.39 -3.94 11.42
N THR A 282 0.11 -4.99 10.78
CA THR A 282 1.47 -5.51 11.00
C THR A 282 2.51 -4.76 10.17
N ILE A 283 2.16 -4.39 8.93
CA ILE A 283 3.10 -3.82 7.95
C ILE A 283 3.16 -2.30 8.02
N PHE A 284 2.02 -1.60 8.07
CA PHE A 284 2.04 -0.13 7.98
C PHE A 284 2.77 0.58 9.11
N PRO A 285 2.74 0.11 10.37
CA PRO A 285 3.57 0.71 11.42
C PRO A 285 5.07 0.72 11.07
N LYS A 286 5.56 -0.26 10.31
CA LYS A 286 6.95 -0.32 9.82
C LYS A 286 7.23 0.72 8.73
N LEU A 287 6.22 1.07 7.94
CA LEU A 287 6.32 1.96 6.77
C LEU A 287 5.97 3.43 7.04
N THR A 288 5.32 3.75 8.17
CA THR A 288 4.84 5.11 8.47
C THR A 288 5.51 5.71 9.70
N HIS A 289 5.42 7.04 9.82
CA HIS A 289 5.87 7.81 10.96
C HIS A 289 4.66 8.50 11.62
N PRO A 290 4.61 8.69 12.95
CA PRO A 290 3.45 9.29 13.61
C PRO A 290 3.31 10.80 13.34
N LYS A 291 4.38 11.46 12.87
CA LYS A 291 4.44 12.92 12.64
C LYS A 291 4.90 13.32 11.23
N VAL A 292 5.24 12.35 10.38
CA VAL A 292 5.66 12.57 8.98
C VAL A 292 4.76 11.74 8.09
N ARG A 293 3.98 12.41 7.24
CA ARG A 293 3.01 11.77 6.34
C ARG A 293 3.54 11.50 4.94
N TRP A 294 4.78 11.86 4.67
CA TRP A 294 5.35 11.81 3.33
C TRP A 294 5.95 10.45 3.02
N SER A 295 5.81 10.01 1.78
CA SER A 295 6.31 8.73 1.27
C SER A 295 6.84 8.89 -0.16
N PRO A 296 7.75 8.00 -0.60
CA PRO A 296 8.17 7.95 -1.99
C PRO A 296 7.04 7.41 -2.90
N PRO A 297 7.09 7.69 -4.21
CA PRO A 297 6.14 7.12 -5.18
C PRO A 297 6.26 5.59 -5.23
N GLY A 298 5.22 4.94 -5.73
CA GLY A 298 5.25 3.49 -6.00
C GLY A 298 4.97 2.57 -4.80
N LEU A 299 4.91 3.07 -3.56
CA LEU A 299 4.62 2.21 -2.41
C LEU A 299 3.13 2.05 -2.10
N PHE A 300 2.27 3.03 -2.45
CA PHE A 300 0.89 3.12 -1.96
C PHE A 300 -0.13 3.41 -3.09
N ARG A 301 -1.43 3.39 -2.77
CA ARG A 301 -2.54 3.34 -3.75
C ARG A 301 -2.49 4.37 -4.85
N ASN A 302 -2.20 5.61 -4.50
CA ASN A 302 -2.01 6.65 -5.49
C ASN A 302 -0.51 6.81 -5.64
N ASN A 303 0.08 6.07 -6.57
CA ASN A 303 1.53 5.99 -6.68
C ASN A 303 2.20 7.34 -7.05
N ASN A 304 1.41 8.38 -7.37
CA ASN A 304 1.86 9.77 -7.45
C ASN A 304 1.58 10.60 -6.18
N ASP A 305 0.66 10.21 -5.30
CA ASP A 305 0.39 10.87 -4.02
C ASP A 305 1.44 10.44 -3.01
N ARG A 306 2.11 11.43 -2.45
CA ARG A 306 3.15 11.21 -1.45
C ARG A 306 2.58 11.18 -0.04
N ILE A 307 1.29 11.40 0.15
CA ILE A 307 0.67 11.43 1.47
C ILE A 307 0.19 10.02 1.85
N ALA A 308 0.90 9.40 2.77
CA ALA A 308 0.47 8.18 3.43
C ALA A 308 -0.63 8.48 4.47
N ARG A 309 -1.51 7.50 4.69
CA ARG A 309 -2.45 7.54 5.83
C ARG A 309 -1.69 7.48 7.15
N TRP A 310 -2.25 8.11 8.18
CA TRP A 310 -1.73 7.97 9.54
C TRP A 310 -1.98 6.55 10.06
N TRP A 311 -0.92 5.94 10.58
CA TRP A 311 -0.96 4.67 11.27
C TRP A 311 -0.24 4.80 12.62
N PRO A 312 -0.70 4.11 13.67
CA PRO A 312 0.05 4.03 14.92
C PRO A 312 1.43 3.43 14.64
N SER A 313 2.50 4.15 14.97
CA SER A 313 3.88 3.70 14.76
C SER A 313 4.83 4.37 15.76
N SER A 314 6.02 3.80 15.93
CA SER A 314 7.13 4.43 16.65
C SER A 314 7.66 5.65 15.88
N ASP A 315 8.21 6.63 16.60
CA ASP A 315 8.93 7.77 16.04
C ASP A 315 10.42 7.50 15.83
N THR A 316 10.99 6.48 16.47
CA THR A 316 12.40 6.08 16.29
C THR A 316 12.49 4.59 15.99
N GLU A 317 12.92 4.25 14.78
CA GLU A 317 13.05 2.85 14.34
C GLU A 317 13.75 2.74 12.99
N ILE A 318 14.48 1.64 12.78
CA ILE A 318 14.93 1.21 11.45
C ILE A 318 14.14 -0.04 11.10
N ASN A 319 13.38 0.02 10.01
CA ASN A 319 12.64 -1.13 9.49
C ASN A 319 13.26 -1.55 8.16
N LEU A 320 13.69 -2.80 8.09
CA LEU A 320 14.17 -3.40 6.85
C LEU A 320 13.12 -4.38 6.33
N ILE A 321 12.83 -4.28 5.04
CA ILE A 321 12.03 -5.23 4.28
C ILE A 321 12.91 -5.67 3.10
N PRO A 322 13.91 -6.53 3.38
CA PRO A 322 14.98 -6.78 2.46
C PRO A 322 14.53 -7.52 1.21
N PHE A 323 13.52 -8.39 1.21
CA PHE A 323 13.17 -9.12 0.00
C PHE A 323 12.81 -8.20 -1.18
N ILE A 324 12.11 -7.09 -0.92
CA ILE A 324 11.84 -6.03 -1.91
C ILE A 324 12.87 -4.88 -1.91
N GLY A 325 13.93 -4.98 -1.10
CA GLY A 325 15.01 -3.99 -1.02
C GLY A 325 14.59 -2.66 -0.39
N LEU A 326 13.61 -2.65 0.52
CA LEU A 326 13.09 -1.44 1.15
C LEU A 326 13.66 -1.24 2.56
N GLY A 327 14.29 -0.09 2.82
CA GLY A 327 14.68 0.38 4.14
C GLY A 327 13.92 1.64 4.54
N VAL A 328 13.43 1.68 5.77
CA VAL A 328 12.70 2.82 6.34
C VAL A 328 13.38 3.25 7.63
N PHE A 329 13.98 4.44 7.61
CA PHE A 329 14.60 5.06 8.77
C PHE A 329 13.67 6.12 9.36
N LYS A 330 13.43 6.04 10.67
CA LYS A 330 12.58 6.95 11.43
C LYS A 330 13.36 7.53 12.59
N CYS A 331 13.28 8.84 12.75
CA CYS A 331 13.66 9.54 13.97
C CYS A 331 12.64 10.65 14.27
N PRO A 332 12.67 11.25 15.46
CA PRO A 332 11.67 12.25 15.86
C PRO A 332 11.53 13.44 14.90
N GLU A 333 12.63 13.77 14.19
CA GLU A 333 12.73 14.94 13.31
C GLU A 333 12.39 14.64 11.85
N PHE A 334 12.57 13.40 11.38
CA PHE A 334 12.35 13.07 9.99
C PHE A 334 12.14 11.58 9.71
N MET A 335 11.72 11.31 8.48
CA MET A 335 11.65 9.97 7.92
C MET A 335 12.48 9.90 6.63
N PHE A 336 13.09 8.76 6.36
CA PHE A 336 13.83 8.50 5.12
C PHE A 336 13.52 7.09 4.61
N PHE A 337 13.36 7.00 3.30
CA PHE A 337 13.14 5.74 2.59
C PHE A 337 14.29 5.50 1.63
N VAL A 338 14.75 4.26 1.55
CA VAL A 338 15.60 3.78 0.48
C VAL A 338 14.98 2.56 -0.15
N ARG A 339 14.93 2.52 -1.49
CA ARG A 339 14.61 1.33 -2.24
C ARG A 339 15.82 0.98 -3.09
N VAL A 340 16.45 -0.15 -2.77
CA VAL A 340 17.48 -0.75 -3.59
C VAL A 340 16.84 -1.74 -4.55
N GLN A 341 17.40 -1.85 -5.74
CA GLN A 341 16.85 -2.73 -6.76
C GLN A 341 17.08 -4.19 -6.40
N ARG A 342 16.12 -5.05 -6.76
CA ARG A 342 16.16 -6.50 -6.56
C ARG A 342 16.02 -7.25 -7.89
N PRO A 343 16.69 -8.40 -8.08
CA PRO A 343 16.45 -9.25 -9.23
C PRO A 343 14.98 -9.69 -9.29
N GLY A 344 14.39 -9.74 -10.49
CA GLY A 344 13.02 -10.24 -10.70
C GLY A 344 11.89 -9.32 -10.23
N ILE A 345 12.16 -8.21 -9.55
CA ILE A 345 11.15 -7.24 -9.12
C ILE A 345 11.26 -5.99 -10.00
N HIS A 346 10.25 -5.68 -10.80
CA HIS A 346 10.33 -4.49 -11.66
C HIS A 346 10.08 -3.19 -10.87
N PRO A 347 10.71 -2.06 -11.26
CA PRO A 347 10.59 -0.79 -10.57
C PRO A 347 9.51 0.13 -11.17
N ASN A 348 8.72 -0.34 -12.15
CA ASN A 348 7.71 0.47 -12.83
C ASN A 348 6.29 -0.02 -12.53
N TYR A 349 5.44 0.86 -12.01
CA TYR A 349 4.02 0.54 -11.91
C TYR A 349 3.33 0.86 -13.25
N PRO A 350 2.64 -0.10 -13.89
CA PRO A 350 2.04 0.09 -15.22
C PRO A 350 1.13 1.32 -15.38
N ALA A 351 0.49 1.77 -14.30
CA ALA A 351 -0.41 2.93 -14.35
C ALA A 351 0.29 4.30 -14.29
N ILE A 352 1.58 4.34 -13.95
CA ILE A 352 2.39 5.56 -13.84
C ILE A 352 3.85 5.29 -14.28
N PRO A 353 4.07 4.79 -15.51
CA PRO A 353 5.41 4.44 -15.99
C PRO A 353 6.38 5.63 -15.96
N GLU A 354 5.88 6.86 -15.99
CA GLU A 354 6.66 8.10 -15.92
C GLU A 354 7.39 8.32 -14.58
N LEU A 355 7.04 7.61 -13.49
CA LEU A 355 7.74 7.73 -12.20
C LEU A 355 8.70 6.58 -11.90
N ALA A 356 9.02 5.72 -12.88
CA ALA A 356 9.90 4.56 -12.69
C ALA A 356 11.28 4.95 -12.13
N ALA A 357 11.87 6.06 -12.61
CA ALA A 357 13.12 6.60 -12.05
C ALA A 357 12.96 6.92 -10.56
N GLY A 358 11.86 7.58 -10.19
CA GLY A 358 11.57 8.01 -8.82
C GLY A 358 11.42 6.85 -7.85
N CYS A 359 10.91 5.70 -8.31
CA CYS A 359 10.74 4.50 -7.50
C CYS A 359 12.09 3.91 -7.02
N ILE A 360 13.18 4.15 -7.76
CA ILE A 360 14.52 3.62 -7.43
C ILE A 360 15.41 4.71 -6.85
N GLN A 361 15.35 5.95 -7.36
CA GLN A 361 16.42 6.93 -7.20
C GLN A 361 16.20 7.99 -6.12
N ILE A 362 14.97 8.22 -5.66
CA ILE A 362 14.72 9.31 -4.69
C ILE A 362 15.45 9.00 -3.38
N ARG A 363 16.26 9.95 -2.91
CA ARG A 363 16.97 9.92 -1.62
C ARG A 363 16.69 11.22 -0.88
N ARG A 364 15.46 11.36 -0.37
CA ARG A 364 14.98 12.55 0.32
C ARG A 364 14.82 12.28 1.81
N ILE A 365 15.25 13.25 2.63
CA ILE A 365 14.89 13.35 4.04
C ILE A 365 13.55 14.10 4.15
N PHE A 366 12.52 13.42 4.63
CA PHE A 366 11.19 14.00 4.85
C PHE A 366 11.09 14.57 6.25
N LEU A 367 11.25 15.89 6.36
CA LEU A 367 11.22 16.60 7.64
C LEU A 367 9.82 16.61 8.26
N LYS A 368 9.77 16.50 9.59
CA LYS A 368 8.58 16.76 10.41
C LYS A 368 8.06 18.19 10.16
N ASP A 369 6.75 18.35 10.26
CA ASP A 369 6.04 19.65 10.12
C ASP A 369 6.22 20.38 8.78
N ASN A 370 6.85 19.74 7.79
CA ASN A 370 7.00 20.32 6.46
C ASN A 370 5.76 20.01 5.59
N ASN A 371 4.99 21.04 5.26
CA ASN A 371 3.82 20.93 4.39
C ASN A 371 4.06 21.39 2.96
N THR A 372 5.31 21.63 2.57
CA THR A 372 5.66 22.25 1.28
C THR A 372 6.07 21.26 0.19
N TYR A 373 6.27 19.97 0.52
CA TYR A 373 6.53 18.97 -0.51
C TYR A 373 5.30 18.84 -1.43
N PRO A 374 5.50 18.67 -2.75
CA PRO A 374 4.39 18.50 -3.66
C PRO A 374 3.61 17.25 -3.27
N LYS A 375 2.30 17.40 -3.03
CA LYS A 375 1.42 16.28 -2.73
C LYS A 375 1.49 15.21 -3.83
N ASN A 376 1.41 15.66 -5.08
CA ASN A 376 1.51 14.78 -6.25
C ASN A 376 2.87 14.93 -6.90
N LEU A 377 3.58 13.82 -7.05
CA LEU A 377 4.78 13.72 -7.87
C LEU A 377 4.38 13.45 -9.31
N LEU A 378 4.80 14.32 -10.21
CA LEU A 378 4.54 14.25 -11.64
C LEU A 378 5.88 14.22 -12.37
N ASN A 379 5.89 13.75 -13.60
CA ASN A 379 7.10 13.77 -14.42
C ASN A 379 7.78 15.16 -14.47
N THR A 380 6.97 16.22 -14.48
CA THR A 380 7.44 17.62 -14.54
C THR A 380 8.21 18.08 -13.31
N ASN A 381 7.94 17.50 -12.13
CA ASN A 381 8.60 17.86 -10.87
C ASN A 381 9.52 16.75 -10.31
N LEU A 382 9.48 15.54 -10.89
CA LEU A 382 10.33 14.43 -10.49
C LEU A 382 11.83 14.73 -10.68
N LYS A 383 12.20 15.51 -11.70
CA LYS A 383 13.59 15.95 -11.94
C LYS A 383 14.19 16.77 -10.79
N ASP A 384 13.34 17.40 -9.99
CA ASP A 384 13.74 18.26 -8.88
C ASP A 384 13.86 17.48 -7.57
N GLU A 385 13.54 16.18 -7.59
CA GLU A 385 13.69 15.30 -6.43
C GLU A 385 15.16 14.91 -6.24
N PRO A 386 15.70 15.06 -5.01
CA PRO A 386 17.05 14.64 -4.69
C PRO A 386 17.28 13.15 -4.97
N GLY A 387 18.38 12.84 -5.63
CA GLY A 387 18.79 11.50 -6.05
C GLY A 387 18.43 11.16 -7.51
N VAL A 388 17.54 11.91 -8.15
CA VAL A 388 17.05 11.60 -9.50
C VAL A 388 18.06 11.99 -10.58
N LEU A 389 18.24 11.10 -11.55
CA LEU A 389 18.95 11.38 -12.80
C LEU A 389 17.98 11.93 -13.86
N SER A 390 18.30 13.09 -14.41
CA SER A 390 17.57 13.75 -15.49
C SER A 390 18.49 14.00 -16.68
N LYS A 391 17.95 14.17 -17.89
CA LYS A 391 18.74 14.57 -19.06
C LYS A 391 19.19 16.03 -18.92
N VAL A 392 20.30 16.42 -19.56
CA VAL A 392 20.83 17.82 -19.48
C VAL A 392 19.80 18.91 -19.85
N GLY A 393 18.84 18.59 -20.73
CA GLY A 393 17.70 19.45 -21.08
C GLY A 393 16.63 19.60 -19.99
N GLY A 394 16.81 18.98 -18.83
CA GLY A 394 15.90 19.08 -17.70
C GLY A 394 14.61 18.27 -17.86
N SER A 395 14.59 17.25 -18.73
CA SER A 395 13.53 16.24 -18.77
C SER A 395 13.95 15.00 -17.98
N VAL A 396 13.02 14.40 -17.25
CA VAL A 396 13.25 13.06 -16.69
C VAL A 396 13.20 12.05 -17.83
N CYS A 397 13.92 10.94 -17.67
CA CYS A 397 13.81 9.84 -18.61
C CYS A 397 12.42 9.19 -18.49
N GLU A 398 11.78 8.91 -19.62
CA GLU A 398 10.48 8.24 -19.69
C GLU A 398 10.62 6.86 -20.34
N LEU A 399 9.84 5.90 -19.86
CA LEU A 399 9.68 4.63 -20.55
C LEU A 399 8.96 4.86 -21.88
N LYS A 400 9.54 4.34 -22.98
CA LYS A 400 9.03 4.55 -24.34
C LYS A 400 7.68 3.86 -24.58
N ASP A 401 7.48 2.70 -23.97
CA ASP A 401 6.20 1.97 -23.99
C ASP A 401 5.40 2.28 -22.72
N LYS A 402 4.34 3.08 -22.88
CA LYS A 402 3.36 3.35 -21.82
C LYS A 402 2.31 2.23 -21.68
N THR A 403 2.37 1.23 -22.54
CA THR A 403 1.47 0.08 -22.63
C THR A 403 1.92 -1.07 -21.74
N GLY A 404 1.87 -0.88 -20.42
CA GLY A 404 1.78 -1.97 -19.44
C GLY A 404 2.89 -3.02 -19.38
N GLY A 405 4.06 -2.77 -19.98
CA GLY A 405 5.21 -3.67 -19.91
C GLY A 405 5.82 -3.74 -18.52
N ASN A 406 6.33 -4.92 -18.14
CA ASN A 406 7.17 -5.09 -16.95
C ASN A 406 8.62 -4.93 -17.39
N PHE A 407 9.31 -3.89 -16.92
CA PHE A 407 10.69 -3.61 -17.31
C PHE A 407 11.63 -3.88 -16.14
N TYR A 408 12.69 -4.64 -16.37
CA TYR A 408 13.57 -5.11 -15.30
C TYR A 408 14.94 -4.45 -15.39
N CYS A 409 15.50 -4.11 -14.23
CA CYS A 409 16.91 -3.76 -14.19
C CYS A 409 17.78 -5.00 -14.36
N SER A 410 18.91 -4.83 -15.04
CA SER A 410 19.96 -5.84 -15.20
C SER A 410 21.14 -5.55 -14.28
N ASN A 411 22.02 -6.54 -14.11
CA ASN A 411 23.24 -6.46 -13.29
C ASN A 411 22.99 -5.97 -11.86
N VAL A 412 21.86 -6.41 -11.28
CA VAL A 412 21.45 -5.97 -9.95
C VAL A 412 22.38 -6.58 -8.90
N SER A 413 22.93 -5.73 -8.02
CA SER A 413 23.78 -6.17 -6.93
C SER A 413 23.63 -5.24 -5.73
N SER A 414 22.72 -5.61 -4.82
CA SER A 414 22.20 -4.68 -3.82
C SER A 414 21.98 -5.33 -2.45
N PHE A 415 22.08 -4.53 -1.39
CA PHE A 415 21.71 -4.93 -0.04
C PHE A 415 21.30 -3.73 0.79
N ILE A 416 20.53 -3.99 1.85
CA ILE A 416 20.17 -3.03 2.88
C ILE A 416 20.37 -3.69 4.23
N GLY A 417 20.88 -2.96 5.21
CA GLY A 417 21.14 -3.48 6.55
C GLY A 417 21.12 -2.38 7.60
N CYS A 418 21.24 -2.79 8.86
CA CYS A 418 21.37 -1.85 9.98
C CYS A 418 22.41 -2.32 11.00
N ILE A 419 23.05 -1.36 11.67
CA ILE A 419 24.02 -1.59 12.75
C ILE A 419 24.15 -0.31 13.59
N ASP A 420 24.22 -0.41 14.92
CA ASP A 420 24.44 0.73 15.84
C ASP A 420 23.58 1.97 15.51
N ASP A 421 22.27 1.80 15.34
CA ASP A 421 21.30 2.85 14.94
C ASP A 421 21.54 3.52 13.58
N LEU A 422 22.37 2.91 12.73
CA LEU A 422 22.61 3.31 11.36
C LEU A 422 21.88 2.37 10.41
N MET A 423 21.24 2.92 9.39
CA MET A 423 20.80 2.15 8.24
C MET A 423 21.81 2.37 7.11
N PHE A 424 22.27 1.29 6.49
CA PHE A 424 23.19 1.33 5.37
C PHE A 424 22.63 0.58 4.17
N TRP A 425 23.09 0.93 2.98
CA TRP A 425 22.69 0.26 1.76
C TRP A 425 23.78 0.30 0.70
N LYS A 426 23.72 -0.67 -0.20
CA LYS A 426 24.37 -0.64 -1.50
C LYS A 426 23.32 -0.95 -2.56
N ASN A 427 23.35 -0.20 -3.67
CA ASN A 427 22.52 -0.47 -4.82
C ASN A 427 23.38 -0.40 -6.08
N SER A 428 23.30 -1.42 -6.93
CA SER A 428 23.96 -1.41 -8.23
C SER A 428 22.98 -1.97 -9.24
N TYR A 429 22.73 -1.24 -10.33
CA TYR A 429 21.74 -1.63 -11.33
C TYR A 429 22.00 -0.93 -12.67
N LYS A 430 21.48 -1.55 -13.73
CA LYS A 430 21.42 -0.98 -15.09
C LYS A 430 19.98 -1.04 -15.59
N PHE A 431 19.37 0.11 -15.83
CA PHE A 431 17.98 0.21 -16.32
C PHE A 431 17.97 0.74 -17.75
N ILE A 432 18.10 -0.17 -18.72
CA ILE A 432 18.37 0.16 -20.13
C ILE A 432 17.23 0.93 -20.76
N GLU A 433 16.00 0.55 -20.45
CA GLU A 433 14.78 1.12 -21.01
C GLU A 433 14.57 2.58 -20.61
N LEU A 434 15.19 2.99 -19.49
CA LEU A 434 15.08 4.34 -18.95
C LEU A 434 16.32 5.18 -19.24
N PHE A 435 17.51 4.67 -18.93
CA PHE A 435 18.76 5.44 -18.99
C PHE A 435 19.70 4.99 -20.13
N GLY A 436 19.36 3.96 -20.89
CA GLY A 436 20.25 3.36 -21.88
C GLY A 436 21.40 2.60 -21.22
N ASP A 437 22.57 2.64 -21.84
CA ASP A 437 23.77 1.95 -21.32
C ASP A 437 24.41 2.73 -20.15
N VAL A 438 23.69 2.81 -19.02
CA VAL A 438 24.13 3.50 -17.81
C VAL A 438 24.06 2.54 -16.63
N THR A 439 25.20 2.35 -15.96
CA THR A 439 25.25 1.60 -14.70
C THR A 439 25.37 2.58 -13.54
N VAL A 440 24.41 2.52 -12.62
CA VAL A 440 24.41 3.31 -11.38
C VAL A 440 24.82 2.40 -10.24
N THR A 441 25.85 2.81 -9.49
CA THR A 441 26.23 2.16 -8.23
C THR A 441 26.28 3.21 -7.13
N GLU A 442 25.61 2.94 -6.01
CA GLU A 442 25.63 3.77 -4.82
C GLU A 442 25.87 2.91 -3.57
N ALA A 443 26.50 3.52 -2.56
CA ALA A 443 26.53 3.03 -1.20
C ALA A 443 26.27 4.19 -0.25
N GLY A 444 25.43 4.01 0.75
CA GLY A 444 25.06 5.08 1.66
C GLY A 444 24.79 4.62 3.08
N VAL A 445 24.88 5.58 4.00
CA VAL A 445 24.61 5.41 5.42
C VAL A 445 23.78 6.59 5.90
N ILE A 446 22.72 6.30 6.66
CA ILE A 446 21.88 7.31 7.30
C ILE A 446 21.79 7.09 8.81
N SER A 447 21.75 8.19 9.53
CA SER A 447 21.51 8.28 10.97
C SER A 447 20.51 9.39 11.27
N ALA A 448 20.22 9.64 12.55
CA ALA A 448 19.35 10.73 12.99
C ALA A 448 19.87 12.15 12.63
N THR A 449 21.12 12.29 12.16
CA THR A 449 21.69 13.60 11.74
C THR A 449 21.60 13.87 10.23
N GLY A 450 21.37 12.84 9.42
CA GLY A 450 21.39 12.91 7.96
C GLY A 450 22.09 11.70 7.35
N PHE A 451 22.36 11.77 6.04
CA PHE A 451 23.04 10.71 5.30
C PHE A 451 24.25 11.20 4.52
N GLN A 452 25.18 10.28 4.27
CA GLN A 452 26.18 10.40 3.21
C GLN A 452 26.10 9.18 2.29
N ALA A 453 26.24 9.41 0.99
CA ALA A 453 26.29 8.36 -0.02
C ALA A 453 27.43 8.58 -1.02
N CYS A 454 28.12 7.51 -1.41
CA CYS A 454 29.09 7.49 -2.49
C CYS A 454 28.44 6.93 -3.75
N TYR A 455 28.57 7.67 -4.86
CA TYR A 455 28.07 7.29 -6.18
C TYR A 455 29.23 6.98 -7.13
N LYS A 456 29.02 5.97 -7.97
CA LYS A 456 29.78 5.69 -9.18
C LYS A 456 28.79 5.44 -10.32
N ILE A 457 28.79 6.33 -11.30
CA ILE A 457 27.91 6.25 -12.47
C ILE A 457 28.78 6.06 -13.71
N ASP A 458 28.58 4.94 -14.41
CA ASP A 458 29.25 4.59 -15.65
C ASP A 458 28.29 4.85 -16.81
N ASN A 459 28.50 5.95 -17.54
CA ASN A 459 27.62 6.38 -18.61
C ASN A 459 28.22 6.07 -19.99
N ASN A 460 27.78 4.94 -20.56
CA ASN A 460 28.15 4.49 -21.91
C ASN A 460 27.06 4.80 -22.95
N SER A 461 26.00 5.52 -22.54
CA SER A 461 24.96 5.99 -23.43
C SER A 461 25.44 7.17 -24.30
N ASN A 462 24.61 7.56 -25.26
CA ASN A 462 24.82 8.75 -26.09
C ASN A 462 24.12 9.99 -25.49
N GLU A 463 23.78 9.97 -24.20
CA GLU A 463 23.10 11.06 -23.52
C GLU A 463 23.88 11.47 -22.27
N SER A 464 23.95 12.78 -22.02
CA SER A 464 24.46 13.32 -20.76
C SER A 464 23.31 13.49 -19.77
N PHE A 465 23.59 13.22 -18.50
CA PHE A 465 22.64 13.34 -17.40
C PHE A 465 23.10 14.37 -16.36
N LYS A 466 22.16 14.77 -15.52
CA LYS A 466 22.32 15.60 -14.33
C LYS A 466 21.71 14.88 -13.15
N PHE A 467 22.49 14.73 -12.09
CA PHE A 467 22.07 14.16 -10.82
C PHE A 467 21.64 15.28 -9.88
N ARG A 468 20.38 15.28 -9.42
CA ARG A 468 19.89 16.28 -8.46
C ARG A 468 20.40 15.93 -7.06
N TYR A 469 21.33 16.70 -6.50
CA TYR A 469 21.83 16.45 -5.14
C TYR A 469 21.26 17.44 -4.11
N LYS A 470 20.75 18.60 -4.55
CA LYS A 470 20.32 19.66 -3.64
C LYS A 470 18.86 19.51 -3.22
N ASP A 471 18.62 19.58 -1.93
CA ASP A 471 17.31 19.82 -1.33
C ASP A 471 17.32 21.20 -0.66
N THR A 472 16.46 22.12 -1.12
CA THR A 472 16.41 23.50 -0.60
C THR A 472 15.96 23.58 0.84
N ARG A 473 15.43 22.48 1.42
CA ARG A 473 14.98 22.41 2.80
C ARG A 473 16.04 21.94 3.78
N MET A 474 17.09 21.30 3.29
CA MET A 474 18.15 20.74 4.12
C MET A 474 19.28 21.76 4.28
N LYS A 475 19.72 21.96 5.52
CA LYS A 475 20.77 22.95 5.85
C LYS A 475 22.12 22.65 5.20
N LYS A 476 22.46 21.36 5.04
CA LYS A 476 23.71 20.91 4.44
C LYS A 476 23.39 19.94 3.29
N CYS A 477 23.59 20.41 2.06
CA CYS A 477 23.58 19.59 0.85
C CYS A 477 24.83 19.92 0.03
N TYR A 478 25.74 18.96 -0.11
CA TYR A 478 26.97 19.19 -0.88
C TYR A 478 27.50 17.87 -1.45
N THR A 479 28.37 17.99 -2.45
CA THR A 479 29.08 16.84 -3.03
C THR A 479 30.59 17.03 -2.94
N ASN A 480 31.34 15.93 -2.99
CA ASN A 480 32.78 15.94 -3.21
C ASN A 480 33.15 14.97 -4.36
N PRO A 481 33.71 15.45 -5.48
CA PRO A 481 34.03 16.85 -5.77
C PRO A 481 32.78 17.75 -5.81
N THR A 482 32.97 19.06 -5.65
CA THR A 482 31.88 20.03 -5.64
C THR A 482 31.15 20.02 -6.99
N GLY A 483 29.84 19.77 -6.99
CA GLY A 483 28.99 19.83 -8.17
C GLY A 483 28.62 21.26 -8.53
N SER A 484 27.81 21.42 -9.59
CA SER A 484 27.17 22.70 -9.92
C SER A 484 26.17 23.12 -8.83
N THR A 485 25.57 24.31 -8.94
CA THR A 485 24.74 24.93 -7.89
C THR A 485 23.62 24.04 -7.34
N GLU A 486 23.06 23.14 -8.15
CA GLU A 486 21.99 22.22 -7.73
C GLU A 486 22.13 20.77 -8.26
N PHE A 487 23.00 20.56 -9.24
CA PHE A 487 23.17 19.29 -9.94
C PHE A 487 24.63 18.84 -9.98
N PHE A 488 24.85 17.54 -10.04
CA PHE A 488 26.13 16.95 -10.39
C PHE A 488 26.08 16.46 -11.83
N ASP A 489 27.04 16.85 -12.67
CA ASP A 489 27.04 16.48 -14.08
C ASP A 489 27.53 15.04 -14.31
N VAL A 490 26.78 14.30 -15.13
CA VAL A 490 27.08 12.93 -15.54
C VAL A 490 27.22 12.93 -17.07
N PRO A 491 28.40 13.28 -17.59
CA PRO A 491 28.61 13.39 -19.04
C PRO A 491 28.45 12.04 -19.75
N GLN A 492 28.04 12.09 -21.02
CA GLN A 492 28.06 10.94 -21.94
C GLN A 492 29.47 10.41 -22.19
N LYS A 493 29.57 9.25 -22.86
CA LYS A 493 30.86 8.73 -23.32
C LYS A 493 31.54 9.70 -24.29
N ASP A 494 32.85 9.89 -24.12
CA ASP A 494 33.67 10.62 -25.08
C ASP A 494 34.16 9.65 -26.18
N ARG A 495 34.65 10.16 -27.32
CA ARG A 495 35.11 9.34 -28.47
C ARG A 495 36.24 8.33 -28.13
N GLY A 496 36.82 8.39 -26.93
CA GLY A 496 37.91 7.53 -26.45
C GLY A 496 37.57 6.52 -25.35
N GLY A 497 36.31 6.36 -24.92
CA GLY A 497 35.90 5.31 -23.97
C GLY A 497 34.83 5.67 -22.94
N SER A 498 34.52 4.71 -22.05
CA SER A 498 33.53 4.85 -20.97
C SER A 498 33.85 5.99 -20.03
N LYS A 499 32.89 6.87 -19.70
CA LYS A 499 33.08 7.94 -18.72
C LYS A 499 32.50 7.54 -17.38
N LYS A 500 33.40 7.33 -16.40
CA LYS A 500 33.06 6.97 -15.03
C LYS A 500 33.08 8.21 -14.15
N THR A 501 31.91 8.59 -13.67
CA THR A 501 31.73 9.68 -12.71
C THR A 501 31.68 9.11 -11.30
N LYS A 502 32.49 9.64 -10.37
CA LYS A 502 32.48 9.27 -8.95
C LYS A 502 32.40 10.51 -8.08
N PHE A 503 31.49 10.50 -7.10
CA PHE A 503 31.34 11.56 -6.12
C PHE A 503 30.76 11.03 -4.82
N THR A 504 30.92 11.79 -3.75
CA THR A 504 30.15 11.61 -2.51
C THR A 504 29.10 12.72 -2.42
N TRP A 505 27.98 12.43 -1.79
CA TRP A 505 26.87 13.33 -1.56
C TRP A 505 26.45 13.26 -0.10
N THR A 506 26.41 14.40 0.56
CA THR A 506 25.93 14.54 1.93
C THR A 506 24.64 15.36 1.94
N MET A 507 23.63 14.87 2.68
CA MET A 507 22.41 15.60 3.01
C MET A 507 22.14 15.48 4.51
N ALA A 508 22.13 16.61 5.22
CA ALA A 508 22.01 16.61 6.67
C ALA A 508 21.45 17.92 7.25
N GLU A 509 20.88 17.83 8.46
CA GLU A 509 20.48 18.99 9.26
C GLU A 509 21.68 19.66 9.95
N LYS A 510 22.71 18.86 10.25
CA LYS A 510 23.95 19.29 10.89
C LYS A 510 25.14 18.76 10.09
N TRP A 511 26.35 19.25 10.37
CA TRP A 511 27.53 18.64 9.80
C TRP A 511 27.65 17.18 10.26
N ILE A 512 27.90 16.29 9.30
CA ILE A 512 28.21 14.89 9.54
C ILE A 512 29.58 14.59 8.93
N ASP A 513 30.37 13.76 9.61
CA ASP A 513 31.73 13.37 9.20
C ASP A 513 31.81 11.87 8.91
N TYR A 514 30.75 11.33 8.31
CA TYR A 514 30.80 9.98 7.78
C TYR A 514 31.77 9.93 6.60
N LYS A 515 32.43 8.80 6.43
CA LYS A 515 33.25 8.54 5.25
C LYS A 515 32.79 7.25 4.61
N VAL A 516 31.93 7.37 3.59
CA VAL A 516 31.36 6.23 2.87
C VAL A 516 32.14 5.98 1.58
N ALA A 517 32.56 4.73 1.37
CA ALA A 517 33.31 4.32 0.20
C ALA A 517 32.75 3.04 -0.43
N LEU A 518 32.79 2.97 -1.76
CA LEU A 518 32.54 1.76 -2.52
C LEU A 518 33.81 0.91 -2.60
N THR A 519 33.67 -0.40 -2.37
CA THR A 519 34.72 -1.41 -2.61
C THR A 519 34.31 -2.32 -3.76
N ALA A 520 35.19 -3.22 -4.21
CA ALA A 520 34.88 -4.16 -5.29
C ALA A 520 33.64 -5.02 -4.98
N ASP A 521 33.56 -5.53 -3.75
CA ASP A 521 32.55 -6.51 -3.34
C ASP A 521 31.49 -5.95 -2.37
N GLY A 522 31.50 -4.65 -2.10
CA GLY A 522 30.60 -4.04 -1.13
C GLY A 522 30.86 -2.58 -0.84
N MET A 523 30.91 -2.23 0.45
CA MET A 523 31.11 -0.86 0.92
C MET A 523 31.90 -0.83 2.22
N GLU A 524 32.51 0.31 2.50
CA GLU A 524 33.13 0.62 3.79
C GLU A 524 32.59 1.96 4.28
N PHE A 525 32.44 2.12 5.59
CA PHE A 525 32.09 3.40 6.16
C PHE A 525 32.71 3.63 7.54
N GLU A 526 33.12 4.87 7.78
CA GLU A 526 33.57 5.35 9.08
C GLU A 526 32.52 6.27 9.69
N THR A 527 32.20 6.08 10.98
CA THR A 527 31.28 6.95 11.73
C THR A 527 32.02 8.11 12.38
N SER A 528 31.28 9.09 12.89
CA SER A 528 31.84 10.19 13.70
C SER A 528 32.58 9.74 14.96
N THR A 529 32.30 8.52 15.44
CA THR A 529 33.00 7.87 16.56
C THR A 529 34.24 7.09 16.13
N SER A 530 34.69 7.26 14.88
CA SER A 530 35.83 6.55 14.27
C SER A 530 35.69 5.02 14.22
N LYS A 531 34.45 4.48 14.37
CA LYS A 531 34.20 3.06 14.10
C LYS A 531 34.22 2.83 12.60
N LYS A 532 34.98 1.82 12.16
CA LYS A 532 35.16 1.48 10.75
C LYS A 532 34.44 0.18 10.44
N TYR A 533 33.39 0.29 9.64
CA TYR A 533 32.59 -0.82 9.18
C TYR A 533 32.99 -1.22 7.78
N LYS A 534 33.03 -2.53 7.55
CA LYS A 534 33.21 -3.12 6.24
C LYS A 534 32.06 -4.05 5.97
N VAL A 535 31.42 -3.85 4.82
CA VAL A 535 30.30 -4.68 4.38
C VAL A 535 30.69 -5.32 3.06
N LYS A 536 30.63 -6.65 2.99
CA LYS A 536 30.99 -7.42 1.80
C LYS A 536 29.92 -8.45 1.51
N LYS A 537 29.58 -8.60 0.23
CA LYS A 537 28.79 -9.77 -0.19
C LYS A 537 29.59 -11.04 0.03
N ILE A 538 28.90 -12.10 0.40
CA ILE A 538 29.46 -13.44 0.50
C ILE A 538 28.71 -14.37 -0.45
N THR A 539 29.35 -15.46 -0.84
CA THR A 539 28.71 -16.45 -1.71
C THR A 539 27.56 -17.12 -0.96
N GLY A 540 26.40 -17.19 -1.61
CA GLY A 540 25.23 -17.89 -1.10
C GLY A 540 23.93 -17.38 -1.73
N ASP A 541 22.84 -18.07 -1.43
CA ASP A 541 21.51 -17.71 -1.91
C ASP A 541 21.00 -16.43 -1.23
N ASN A 542 20.18 -15.66 -1.95
CA ASN A 542 19.56 -14.42 -1.48
C ASN A 542 20.54 -13.27 -1.19
N GLU A 543 21.63 -13.16 -1.96
CA GLU A 543 22.64 -12.09 -1.85
C GLU A 543 23.08 -11.82 -0.40
N PRO A 544 23.62 -12.83 0.31
CA PRO A 544 24.03 -12.65 1.69
C PRO A 544 25.25 -11.72 1.77
N TYR A 545 25.39 -11.04 2.90
CA TYR A 545 26.51 -10.15 3.14
C TYR A 545 26.93 -10.18 4.61
N VAL A 546 28.20 -9.88 4.85
CA VAL A 546 28.82 -9.79 6.17
C VAL A 546 29.15 -8.34 6.48
N VAL A 547 28.90 -7.95 7.73
CA VAL A 547 29.28 -6.65 8.31
C VAL A 547 30.30 -6.92 9.40
N THR A 548 31.48 -6.32 9.28
CA THR A 548 32.56 -6.45 10.26
C THR A 548 32.96 -5.09 10.83
N CYS A 549 33.15 -5.01 12.15
CA CYS A 549 33.74 -3.87 12.85
C CYS A 549 34.52 -4.36 14.07
N GLY A 550 35.86 -4.33 14.00
CA GLY A 550 36.69 -4.96 15.03
C GLY A 550 36.40 -6.46 15.14
N SER A 551 36.03 -6.94 16.32
CA SER A 551 35.62 -8.32 16.57
C SER A 551 34.13 -8.59 16.27
N THR A 552 33.31 -7.55 16.06
CA THR A 552 31.88 -7.70 15.80
C THR A 552 31.66 -8.16 14.36
N THR A 553 30.88 -9.24 14.21
CA THR A 553 30.42 -9.77 12.92
C THR A 553 28.91 -9.95 12.95
N LEU A 554 28.21 -9.34 11.99
CA LEU A 554 26.79 -9.55 11.71
C LEU A 554 26.62 -9.99 10.27
N LEU A 555 25.58 -10.77 9.97
CA LEU A 555 25.21 -11.08 8.58
C LEU A 555 23.89 -10.40 8.21
N GLY A 556 23.64 -10.31 6.91
CA GLY A 556 22.33 -9.98 6.40
C GLY A 556 22.07 -10.71 5.09
N SER A 557 20.82 -10.69 4.65
CA SER A 557 20.39 -11.36 3.43
C SER A 557 19.15 -10.71 2.86
N SER A 558 18.90 -11.00 1.59
CA SER A 558 17.70 -10.61 0.86
C SER A 558 16.52 -11.55 1.07
N SER A 559 16.67 -12.61 1.88
CA SER A 559 15.58 -13.55 2.13
C SER A 559 14.41 -12.84 2.82
N SER A 560 13.20 -13.28 2.50
CA SER A 560 11.97 -12.86 3.17
C SER A 560 11.72 -13.61 4.47
N ARG A 561 12.21 -14.84 4.61
CA ARG A 561 11.85 -15.82 5.67
C ARG A 561 12.27 -15.40 7.09
N ILE A 562 11.41 -15.65 8.10
CA ILE A 562 11.70 -15.40 9.53
C ILE A 562 11.23 -16.58 10.41
N PRO A 563 12.07 -17.17 11.29
CA PRO A 563 13.53 -17.03 11.40
C PRO A 563 14.25 -17.94 10.40
N SER A 564 14.97 -17.34 9.45
CA SER A 564 15.95 -18.06 8.62
C SER A 564 17.30 -18.18 9.35
N GLU A 565 18.09 -19.19 8.98
CA GLU A 565 19.48 -19.36 9.44
C GLU A 565 20.45 -19.25 8.25
N ILE A 566 21.63 -18.66 8.50
CA ILE A 566 22.74 -18.65 7.54
C ILE A 566 23.99 -19.16 8.23
N THR A 567 24.78 -19.97 7.51
CA THR A 567 26.09 -20.43 8.01
C THR A 567 27.20 -19.60 7.38
N HIS A 568 28.10 -19.06 8.21
CA HIS A 568 29.30 -18.34 7.78
C HIS A 568 30.49 -18.79 8.64
N GLU A 569 31.58 -19.21 8.01
CA GLU A 569 32.79 -19.71 8.68
C GLU A 569 32.47 -20.81 9.71
N THR A 570 31.61 -21.78 9.33
CA THR A 570 31.09 -22.88 10.17
C THR A 570 30.18 -22.48 11.34
N ILE A 571 29.99 -21.17 11.58
CA ILE A 571 29.10 -20.65 12.61
C ILE A 571 27.71 -20.42 12.00
N LYS A 572 26.67 -20.88 12.68
CA LYS A 572 25.28 -20.57 12.33
C LYS A 572 24.86 -19.24 12.96
N TYR A 573 24.23 -18.40 12.18
CA TYR A 573 23.64 -17.14 12.63
C TYR A 573 22.13 -17.21 12.42
N LYS A 574 21.38 -16.68 13.39
CA LYS A 574 19.90 -16.64 13.35
C LYS A 574 19.42 -15.23 13.05
N ARG A 575 18.39 -15.13 12.22
CA ARG A 575 17.80 -13.84 11.89
C ARG A 575 17.06 -13.25 13.07
N ASN A 576 17.42 -12.03 13.44
CA ASN A 576 16.69 -11.21 14.39
C ASN A 576 15.47 -10.61 13.66
N ALA A 577 14.26 -10.95 14.11
CA ALA A 577 13.01 -10.52 13.45
C ALA A 577 12.76 -9.00 13.51
N LYS A 578 13.48 -8.27 14.38
CA LYS A 578 13.36 -6.81 14.51
C LYS A 578 14.35 -6.09 13.59
N THR A 579 15.63 -6.46 13.65
CA THR A 579 16.69 -5.79 12.85
C THR A 579 16.77 -6.37 11.44
N MET A 580 16.26 -7.58 11.23
CA MET A 580 16.39 -8.39 10.00
C MET A 580 17.81 -8.78 9.63
N MET A 581 18.76 -8.49 10.52
CA MET A 581 20.15 -8.92 10.50
C MET A 581 20.27 -10.30 11.18
N TYR A 582 21.37 -11.01 10.93
CA TYR A 582 21.65 -12.27 11.60
C TYR A 582 22.75 -12.08 12.63
N GLU A 583 22.47 -12.60 13.82
CA GLU A 583 23.29 -12.53 15.02
C GLU A 583 23.70 -13.96 15.42
N LYS A 584 24.84 -14.09 16.12
CA LYS A 584 25.37 -15.39 16.55
C LYS A 584 24.46 -16.11 17.54
#